data_AF-A0A4P2Q244-F1
#
_entry.id   AF-A0A4P2Q244-F1
#
_cell.length_a   1.000
_cell.length_b   1.000
_cell.length_c   1.000
_cell.angle_alpha   90.00
_cell.angle_beta   90.00
_cell.angle_gamma   90.00
#
_symmetry.space_group_name_H-M   'P 1'
#
loop_
_entity.id
_entity.type
_entity.pdbx_description
1 polymer ?
#
loop_
_entity_poly.entity_id
_entity_poly.type
_entity_poly.pdbx_seq_one_letter_code
_entity_poly.pdbx_strand_id
1 'polypeptide(L)'
;MNLLRPIGALVLALGLIAGCERGSSRRPASQPTYGQGYPPYGAPQQGYPQQPGYPPQQPGYPPQQPGYPPQQPGTTPAQPTLPAPSVPALPVLNDPINDINLGWLQSEAGVVMGALIGALPPAAQQKVRGIPFIADPTIGEVNAFAGCDDQRMPFMAITDGLLEIQAQIAQFKATDEIFGTRKLDEFLRLLAQHQRPGQPILRPPAGFIDPLQHTDARKVERQRQLYHEQLAFVLGHELGHHHLGHTGCANGQGGSRGVSPADLGRMLSRALPVFNQPNEIAADVAGVNNLLSAGARRQDYRWTEGGAMLTLGFFASLDQLTPAAILFAFEQTHPHPLLRQPVVQQTANTFRLTGGATAFPFPGFGG
;
A
#
# COMPACT_ATOMS: atom_id res chain seq x y z
N MET A 1 -39.26 -60.30 52.83
CA MET A 1 -38.26 -61.34 52.54
C MET A 1 -37.19 -60.66 51.69
N ASN A 2 -36.17 -60.07 52.32
CA ASN A 2 -34.87 -60.69 52.67
C ASN A 2 -33.98 -60.81 51.42
N LEU A 3 -32.73 -60.33 51.33
CA LEU A 3 -31.74 -59.86 52.30
C LEU A 3 -30.63 -59.09 51.49
N LEU A 4 -30.24 -57.87 51.87
CA LEU A 4 -28.96 -57.47 52.52
C LEU A 4 -27.71 -57.23 51.63
N ARG A 5 -27.19 -56.00 51.79
CA ARG A 5 -25.90 -55.32 51.44
C ARG A 5 -24.67 -55.88 52.25
N PRO A 6 -23.48 -55.23 52.41
CA PRO A 6 -22.48 -54.48 51.56
C PRO A 6 -20.99 -54.86 51.93
N ILE A 7 -20.00 -53.95 51.69
CA ILE A 7 -18.67 -53.69 52.35
C ILE A 7 -17.51 -53.69 51.31
N GLY A 8 -16.52 -52.77 51.27
CA GLY A 8 -16.04 -51.63 52.08
C GLY A 8 -15.05 -50.80 51.23
N ALA A 9 -14.77 -49.49 51.40
CA ALA A 9 -14.36 -48.65 52.54
C ALA A 9 -12.89 -48.84 53.00
N LEU A 10 -12.01 -47.87 52.68
CA LEU A 10 -10.90 -47.26 53.48
C LEU A 10 -9.88 -46.56 52.55
N VAL A 11 -9.17 -45.45 52.84
CA VAL A 11 -9.23 -44.34 53.81
C VAL A 11 -8.25 -43.26 53.36
N LEU A 12 -8.51 -42.01 53.76
CA LEU A 12 -7.71 -40.79 53.66
C LEU A 12 -6.26 -40.91 54.17
N ALA A 13 -5.37 -40.07 53.65
CA ALA A 13 -4.40 -39.35 54.49
C ALA A 13 -4.06 -37.96 53.94
N LEU A 14 -4.23 -36.95 54.80
CA LEU A 14 -3.83 -35.54 54.65
C LEU A 14 -2.33 -35.35 54.83
N GLY A 15 -1.78 -34.30 54.20
CA GLY A 15 -0.48 -33.72 54.53
C GLY A 15 -0.38 -32.26 54.11
N LEU A 16 -0.76 -31.35 55.00
CA LEU A 16 -0.43 -29.92 54.94
C LEU A 16 0.92 -29.71 55.63
N ILE A 17 1.88 -29.06 54.95
CA ILE A 17 3.00 -28.37 55.60
C ILE A 17 3.13 -26.98 54.95
N ALA A 18 2.96 -25.96 55.79
CA ALA A 18 3.32 -24.58 55.50
C ALA A 18 4.76 -24.33 55.99
N GLY A 19 5.53 -23.55 55.23
CA GLY A 19 6.85 -23.04 55.63
C GLY A 19 7.20 -21.79 54.83
N CYS A 20 7.18 -20.64 55.49
CA CYS A 20 7.68 -19.36 54.99
C CYS A 20 9.20 -19.28 55.21
N GLU A 21 9.96 -18.75 54.26
CA GLU A 21 11.18 -18.00 54.57
C GLU A 21 11.48 -16.93 53.52
N ARG A 22 11.75 -15.71 54.02
CA ARG A 22 12.19 -14.52 53.29
C ARG A 22 13.71 -14.52 53.19
N GLY A 23 14.28 -14.14 52.05
CA GLY A 23 15.71 -13.87 51.93
C GLY A 23 16.06 -13.12 50.64
N SER A 24 16.26 -11.81 50.77
CA SER A 24 16.72 -10.88 49.73
C SER A 24 18.12 -11.23 49.21
N SER A 25 18.34 -11.11 47.90
CA SER A 25 19.66 -10.74 47.34
C SER A 25 19.54 -10.08 45.96
N ARG A 26 20.29 -8.99 45.80
CA ARG A 26 20.36 -8.07 44.65
C ARG A 26 21.30 -8.62 43.56
N ARG A 27 20.88 -8.46 42.28
CA ARG A 27 21.64 -8.13 41.03
C ARG A 27 22.85 -9.02 40.62
N PRO A 28 23.33 -9.00 39.35
CA PRO A 28 23.02 -8.08 38.23
C PRO A 28 22.62 -8.75 36.89
N ALA A 29 22.34 -7.88 35.92
CA ALA A 29 21.99 -8.18 34.53
C ALA A 29 23.11 -8.89 33.76
N SER A 30 22.74 -9.94 33.03
CA SER A 30 23.57 -10.56 32.01
C SER A 30 23.12 -10.09 30.62
N GLN A 31 24.02 -9.36 29.94
CA GLN A 31 23.97 -9.12 28.51
C GLN A 31 24.11 -10.45 27.75
N PRO A 32 23.39 -10.66 26.64
CA PRO A 32 23.84 -11.55 25.59
C PRO A 32 24.68 -10.76 24.58
N THR A 33 25.99 -10.97 24.64
CA THR A 33 26.91 -10.74 23.53
C THR A 33 26.68 -11.83 22.47
N TYR A 34 26.30 -11.44 21.26
CA TYR A 34 26.49 -12.27 20.07
C TYR A 34 27.26 -11.45 19.04
N GLY A 35 28.57 -11.66 19.01
CA GLY A 35 29.39 -11.44 17.82
C GLY A 35 29.67 -12.80 17.18
N GLN A 36 29.46 -12.91 15.88
CA GLN A 36 30.05 -13.91 14.99
C GLN A 36 29.89 -13.42 13.54
N GLY A 37 30.90 -13.68 12.72
CA GLY A 37 31.26 -12.91 11.54
C GLY A 37 30.41 -13.14 10.30
N TYR A 38 30.28 -12.09 9.49
CA TYR A 38 29.82 -12.17 8.11
C TYR A 38 30.97 -12.59 7.18
N PRO A 39 30.80 -13.61 6.32
CA PRO A 39 31.75 -13.88 5.24
C PRO A 39 31.56 -12.89 4.07
N PRO A 40 32.65 -12.46 3.40
CA PRO A 40 32.57 -11.60 2.22
C PRO A 40 32.30 -12.47 0.98
N TYR A 41 31.11 -12.36 0.38
CA TYR A 41 30.84 -12.92 -0.94
C TYR A 41 31.04 -11.85 -2.01
N GLY A 42 32.10 -12.06 -2.81
CA GLY A 42 32.42 -11.26 -3.99
C GLY A 42 31.38 -11.44 -5.10
N ALA A 43 30.98 -10.33 -5.69
CA ALA A 43 30.15 -10.29 -6.89
C ALA A 43 30.99 -10.59 -8.14
N PRO A 44 30.60 -11.53 -9.00
CA PRO A 44 31.13 -11.58 -10.37
C PRO A 44 30.45 -10.50 -11.22
N GLN A 45 31.26 -9.61 -11.81
CA GLN A 45 30.83 -8.71 -12.89
C GLN A 45 30.38 -9.53 -14.10
N GLN A 46 29.11 -9.40 -14.48
CA GLN A 46 28.63 -9.81 -15.81
C GLN A 46 28.73 -8.62 -16.77
N GLY A 47 29.44 -8.86 -17.88
CA GLY A 47 29.69 -7.90 -18.93
C GLY A 47 28.46 -7.59 -19.78
N TYR A 48 28.39 -6.32 -20.20
CA TYR A 48 27.43 -5.82 -21.18
C TYR A 48 27.83 -6.26 -22.60
N PRO A 49 26.89 -6.75 -23.44
CA PRO A 49 27.15 -6.95 -24.86
C PRO A 49 27.14 -5.61 -25.63
N GLN A 50 28.20 -5.41 -26.41
CA GLN A 50 28.47 -4.29 -27.33
C GLN A 50 27.49 -4.27 -28.52
N GLN A 51 27.01 -3.08 -28.90
CA GLN A 51 26.24 -2.84 -30.13
C GLN A 51 27.17 -2.63 -31.35
N PRO A 52 26.88 -3.19 -32.54
CA PRO A 52 27.68 -2.97 -33.74
C PRO A 52 27.34 -1.66 -34.50
N GLY A 53 28.35 -0.80 -34.63
CA GLY A 53 28.85 -0.19 -35.88
C GLY A 53 27.92 0.54 -36.86
N TYR A 54 28.06 1.88 -36.93
CA TYR A 54 27.65 2.72 -38.06
C TYR A 54 28.57 2.54 -39.29
N PRO A 55 28.05 2.52 -40.54
CA PRO A 55 28.86 2.70 -41.73
C PRO A 55 29.03 4.18 -42.16
N PRO A 56 30.14 4.52 -42.85
CA PRO A 56 30.60 5.91 -43.08
C PRO A 56 29.98 6.63 -44.29
N GLN A 57 30.04 7.97 -44.23
CA GLN A 57 29.64 8.92 -45.28
C GLN A 57 30.56 8.88 -46.52
N GLN A 58 29.98 9.11 -47.71
CA GLN A 58 30.70 9.50 -48.94
C GLN A 58 30.14 10.83 -49.49
N PRO A 59 30.99 11.72 -50.04
CA PRO A 59 30.58 12.98 -50.65
C PRO A 59 30.53 12.92 -52.20
N GLY A 60 29.54 13.60 -52.81
CA GLY A 60 29.50 13.83 -54.27
C GLY A 60 28.34 14.71 -54.75
N TYR A 61 28.65 15.74 -55.52
CA TYR A 61 27.76 16.69 -56.25
C TYR A 61 28.12 16.63 -57.77
N PRO A 62 27.41 17.32 -58.71
CA PRO A 62 26.13 17.03 -59.39
C PRO A 62 26.32 16.81 -60.94
N PRO A 63 25.26 16.69 -61.79
CA PRO A 63 24.79 17.86 -62.56
C PRO A 63 23.28 17.88 -62.96
N GLN A 64 22.85 19.01 -63.52
CA GLN A 64 21.48 19.47 -63.88
C GLN A 64 20.86 18.83 -65.14
N GLN A 65 19.51 18.81 -65.26
CA GLN A 65 18.67 19.43 -66.35
C GLN A 65 17.14 19.08 -66.29
N PRO A 66 16.23 19.77 -67.04
CA PRO A 66 14.93 20.31 -66.53
C PRO A 66 13.62 19.69 -67.10
N GLY A 67 12.46 19.93 -66.45
CA GLY A 67 11.14 19.95 -67.12
C GLY A 67 9.87 19.56 -66.31
N TYR A 68 9.06 20.56 -65.94
CA TYR A 68 7.58 20.67 -65.77
C TYR A 68 6.69 19.65 -64.98
N PRO A 69 5.52 20.08 -64.41
CA PRO A 69 4.89 19.54 -63.18
C PRO A 69 3.66 18.62 -63.40
N PRO A 70 3.17 17.91 -62.35
CA PRO A 70 1.85 18.27 -61.80
C PRO A 70 1.68 18.09 -60.27
N GLN A 71 0.58 18.67 -59.78
CA GLN A 71 0.15 18.88 -58.39
C GLN A 71 0.02 17.60 -57.54
N GLN A 72 0.42 17.70 -56.26
CA GLN A 72 -0.01 16.80 -55.18
C GLN A 72 -0.45 17.60 -53.94
N PRO A 73 -1.44 17.10 -53.16
CA PRO A 73 -2.01 17.81 -52.02
C PRO A 73 -1.00 17.89 -50.88
N GLY A 74 -0.74 19.10 -50.38
CA GLY A 74 0.19 19.32 -49.29
C GLY A 74 -0.33 18.76 -47.97
N THR A 75 0.27 17.66 -47.51
CA THR A 75 0.32 17.32 -46.08
C THR A 75 1.60 17.91 -45.52
N THR A 76 1.53 19.11 -44.95
CA THR A 76 2.60 19.64 -44.11
C THR A 76 2.68 18.80 -42.82
N PRO A 77 3.87 18.36 -42.39
CA PRO A 77 4.05 17.76 -41.07
C PRO A 77 3.63 18.75 -39.99
N ALA A 78 2.75 18.33 -39.09
CA ALA A 78 2.41 19.10 -37.90
C ALA A 78 3.68 19.33 -37.07
N GLN A 79 4.11 20.59 -36.96
CA GLN A 79 5.09 20.97 -35.95
C GLN A 79 4.53 20.67 -34.56
N PRO A 80 5.36 20.24 -33.60
CA PRO A 80 4.93 20.11 -32.21
C PRO A 80 4.55 21.50 -31.70
N THR A 81 3.25 21.74 -31.52
CA THR A 81 2.76 22.93 -30.83
C THR A 81 3.20 22.85 -29.37
N LEU A 82 4.06 23.78 -28.96
CA LEU A 82 4.29 24.08 -27.54
C LEU A 82 2.93 24.32 -26.86
N PRO A 83 2.70 23.80 -25.65
CA PRO A 83 1.45 24.03 -24.94
C PRO A 83 1.27 25.54 -24.73
N ALA A 84 0.11 26.06 -25.14
CA ALA A 84 -0.26 27.44 -24.89
C ALA A 84 -0.23 27.73 -23.38
N PRO A 85 0.18 28.94 -22.95
CA PRO A 85 0.20 29.30 -21.54
C PRO A 85 -1.23 29.19 -20.97
N SER A 86 -1.41 28.27 -20.02
CA SER A 86 -2.69 28.09 -19.33
C SER A 86 -3.02 29.33 -18.51
N VAL A 87 -4.25 29.83 -18.66
CA VAL A 87 -4.80 30.86 -17.77
C VAL A 87 -4.59 30.41 -16.32
N PRO A 88 -4.10 31.29 -15.41
CA PRO A 88 -3.91 30.91 -14.01
C PRO A 88 -5.25 30.44 -13.44
N ALA A 89 -5.32 29.16 -13.08
CA ALA A 89 -6.48 28.62 -12.37
C ALA A 89 -6.58 29.33 -11.01
N LEU A 90 -7.81 29.61 -10.58
CA LEU A 90 -8.06 30.27 -9.29
C LEU A 90 -7.50 29.39 -8.15
N PRO A 91 -6.97 30.00 -7.07
CA PRO A 91 -6.52 29.26 -5.90
C PRO A 91 -7.65 28.40 -5.32
N VAL A 92 -7.34 27.17 -4.96
CA VAL A 92 -8.28 26.27 -4.26
C VAL A 92 -8.06 26.45 -2.76
N LEU A 93 -9.04 27.07 -2.11
CA LEU A 93 -9.07 27.27 -0.67
C LEU A 93 -9.81 26.10 0.00
N ASN A 94 -9.37 25.70 1.20
CA ASN A 94 -9.99 24.63 2.00
C ASN A 94 -10.02 23.27 1.30
N ASP A 95 -8.91 22.86 0.69
CA ASP A 95 -8.81 21.52 0.13
C ASP A 95 -8.68 20.48 1.27
N PRO A 96 -9.51 19.42 1.30
CA PRO A 96 -9.51 18.46 2.41
C PRO A 96 -8.20 17.71 2.64
N ILE A 97 -7.39 17.50 1.59
CA ILE A 97 -6.06 16.86 1.71
C ILE A 97 -5.08 17.86 2.31
N ASN A 98 -5.15 19.14 1.91
CA ASN A 98 -4.34 20.19 2.52
C ASN A 98 -4.63 20.37 4.02
N ASP A 99 -5.90 20.29 4.39
CA ASP A 99 -6.36 20.50 5.77
C ASP A 99 -6.28 19.23 6.64
N ILE A 100 -5.95 18.07 6.04
CA ILE A 100 -6.01 16.74 6.66
C ILE A 100 -7.37 16.55 7.35
N ASN A 101 -8.44 16.75 6.58
CA ASN A 101 -9.80 16.58 7.05
C ASN A 101 -10.16 15.09 7.12
N LEU A 102 -9.97 14.47 8.30
CA LEU A 102 -10.18 13.03 8.49
C LEU A 102 -11.58 12.54 8.08
N GLY A 103 -12.64 13.32 8.36
CA GLY A 103 -14.00 12.93 7.96
C GLY A 103 -14.15 12.84 6.43
N TRP A 104 -13.53 13.75 5.70
CA TRP A 104 -13.48 13.67 4.23
C TRP A 104 -12.61 12.50 3.76
N LEU A 105 -11.42 12.31 4.35
CA LEU A 105 -10.50 11.23 3.99
C LEU A 105 -11.14 9.84 4.18
N GLN A 106 -11.88 9.63 5.27
CA GLN A 106 -12.64 8.40 5.53
C GLN A 106 -13.75 8.20 4.49
N SER A 107 -14.49 9.26 4.16
CA SER A 107 -15.53 9.21 3.12
C SER A 107 -14.92 8.85 1.77
N GLU A 108 -13.79 9.45 1.42
CA GLU A 108 -13.11 9.21 0.14
C GLU A 108 -12.57 7.79 0.04
N ALA A 109 -12.05 7.22 1.14
CA ALA A 109 -11.68 5.81 1.20
C ALA A 109 -12.88 4.89 0.91
N GLY A 110 -14.07 5.24 1.40
CA GLY A 110 -15.32 4.53 1.08
C GLY A 110 -15.70 4.63 -0.41
N VAL A 111 -15.50 5.79 -1.03
CA VAL A 111 -15.72 5.98 -2.48
C VAL A 111 -14.76 5.11 -3.29
N VAL A 112 -13.47 5.11 -2.93
CA VAL A 112 -12.45 4.28 -3.58
C VAL A 112 -12.77 2.79 -3.41
N MET A 113 -13.15 2.35 -2.21
CA MET A 113 -13.59 0.98 -1.94
C MET A 113 -14.76 0.56 -2.84
N GLY A 114 -15.78 1.42 -2.96
CA GLY A 114 -16.93 1.17 -3.84
C GLY A 114 -16.53 1.00 -5.30
N ALA A 115 -15.60 1.83 -5.80
CA ALA A 115 -15.07 1.73 -7.15
C ALA A 115 -14.28 0.42 -7.38
N LEU A 116 -13.47 0.01 -6.40
CA LEU A 116 -12.73 -1.27 -6.45
C LEU A 116 -13.67 -2.47 -6.48
N ILE A 117 -14.66 -2.53 -5.58
CA ILE A 117 -15.67 -3.60 -5.54
C ILE A 117 -16.48 -3.63 -6.85
N GLY A 118 -16.84 -2.46 -7.38
CA GLY A 118 -17.52 -2.34 -8.67
C GLY A 118 -16.70 -2.86 -9.84
N ALA A 119 -15.37 -2.79 -9.74
CA ALA A 119 -14.43 -3.22 -10.77
C ALA A 119 -14.09 -4.71 -10.74
N LEU A 120 -14.40 -5.44 -9.66
CA LEU A 120 -14.12 -6.87 -9.54
C LEU A 120 -14.95 -7.72 -10.53
N PRO A 121 -14.44 -8.89 -10.94
CA PRO A 121 -15.24 -9.91 -11.61
C PRO A 121 -16.44 -10.34 -10.75
N PRO A 122 -17.58 -10.76 -11.33
CA PRO A 122 -18.81 -11.04 -10.58
C PRO A 122 -18.64 -12.02 -9.41
N ALA A 123 -17.85 -13.09 -9.60
CA ALA A 123 -17.60 -14.07 -8.55
C ALA A 123 -16.81 -13.50 -7.36
N ALA A 124 -15.81 -12.64 -7.61
CA ALA A 124 -15.06 -11.97 -6.56
C ALA A 124 -15.90 -10.89 -5.87
N GLN A 125 -16.66 -10.11 -6.64
CA GLN A 125 -17.56 -9.09 -6.14
C GLN A 125 -18.60 -9.68 -5.17
N GLN A 126 -19.18 -10.83 -5.49
CA GLN A 126 -20.14 -11.51 -4.61
C GLN A 126 -19.57 -11.85 -3.24
N LYS A 127 -18.26 -12.16 -3.15
CA LYS A 127 -17.59 -12.46 -1.89
C LYS A 127 -17.45 -11.25 -0.96
N VAL A 128 -17.29 -10.05 -1.52
CA VAL A 128 -16.84 -8.86 -0.77
C VAL A 128 -17.87 -7.74 -0.64
N ARG A 129 -18.92 -7.71 -1.48
CA ARG A 129 -19.90 -6.60 -1.53
C ARG A 129 -20.62 -6.28 -0.21
N GLY A 130 -20.62 -7.18 0.76
CA GLY A 130 -21.29 -7.04 2.05
C GLY A 130 -20.34 -6.93 3.23
N ILE A 131 -19.04 -6.83 3.00
CA ILE A 131 -18.04 -6.71 4.05
C ILE A 131 -18.07 -5.28 4.61
N PRO A 132 -18.23 -5.09 5.92
CA PRO A 132 -18.16 -3.77 6.54
C PRO A 132 -16.75 -3.20 6.37
N PHE A 133 -16.70 -1.91 6.02
CA PHE A 133 -15.47 -1.14 5.92
C PHE A 133 -15.47 -0.06 7.00
N ILE A 134 -14.44 -0.02 7.83
CA ILE A 134 -14.41 0.76 9.07
C ILE A 134 -13.15 1.61 9.10
N ALA A 135 -13.27 2.86 9.54
CA ALA A 135 -12.13 3.69 9.89
C ALA A 135 -11.70 3.41 11.33
N ASP A 136 -10.42 3.12 11.52
CA ASP A 136 -9.81 2.89 12.82
C ASP A 136 -9.14 4.18 13.34
N PRO A 137 -9.69 4.81 14.40
CA PRO A 137 -9.15 6.04 14.94
C PRO A 137 -7.92 5.83 15.85
N THR A 138 -7.34 4.63 15.90
CA THR A 138 -6.20 4.34 16.77
C THR A 138 -5.01 5.25 16.42
N ILE A 139 -4.56 6.02 17.41
CA ILE A 139 -3.56 7.06 17.23
C ILE A 139 -2.19 6.45 16.89
N GLY A 140 -1.56 6.96 15.83
CA GLY A 140 -0.22 6.57 15.42
C GLY A 140 -0.15 5.25 14.67
N GLU A 141 -1.26 4.53 14.55
CA GLU A 141 -1.33 3.32 13.74
C GLU A 141 -1.45 3.68 12.26
N VAL A 142 -0.57 3.08 11.45
CA VAL A 142 -0.54 3.25 9.99
C VAL A 142 -0.68 1.86 9.40
N ASN A 143 -1.92 1.48 9.08
CA ASN A 143 -2.19 0.19 8.50
C ASN A 143 -3.57 0.10 7.81
N ALA A 144 -3.76 -0.98 7.07
CA ALA A 144 -5.06 -1.44 6.61
C ALA A 144 -5.14 -2.96 6.87
N PHE A 145 -6.36 -3.48 7.00
CA PHE A 145 -6.57 -4.87 7.34
C PHE A 145 -7.80 -5.45 6.63
N ALA A 146 -7.64 -6.67 6.13
CA ALA A 146 -8.72 -7.61 5.84
C ALA A 146 -8.67 -8.76 6.86
N GLY A 147 -9.79 -9.03 7.50
CA GLY A 147 -9.81 -10.05 8.56
C GLY A 147 -11.19 -10.56 8.92
N CYS A 148 -11.22 -11.42 9.93
CA CYS A 148 -12.44 -12.02 10.45
C CYS A 148 -12.60 -11.69 11.93
N ASP A 149 -13.82 -11.38 12.35
CA ASP A 149 -14.13 -11.27 13.77
C ASP A 149 -14.19 -12.66 14.45
N ASP A 150 -14.47 -12.68 15.75
CA ASP A 150 -14.56 -13.91 16.54
C ASP A 150 -15.70 -14.84 16.08
N GLN A 151 -16.68 -14.33 15.32
CA GLN A 151 -17.78 -15.09 14.72
C GLN A 151 -17.44 -15.57 13.30
N ARG A 152 -16.20 -15.38 12.85
CA ARG A 152 -15.73 -15.61 11.48
C ARG A 152 -16.45 -14.75 10.43
N MET A 153 -16.96 -13.60 10.83
CA MET A 153 -17.56 -12.66 9.91
C MET A 153 -16.48 -11.75 9.33
N PRO A 154 -16.45 -11.54 8.01
CA PRO A 154 -15.42 -10.71 7.39
C PRO A 154 -15.61 -9.24 7.77
N PHE A 155 -14.50 -8.51 7.83
CA PHE A 155 -14.45 -7.05 7.91
C PHE A 155 -13.17 -6.50 7.27
N MET A 156 -13.23 -5.23 6.86
CA MET A 156 -12.07 -4.46 6.45
C MET A 156 -11.93 -3.21 7.30
N ALA A 157 -10.70 -2.82 7.59
CA ALA A 157 -10.40 -1.60 8.31
C ALA A 157 -9.25 -0.83 7.66
N ILE A 158 -9.28 0.49 7.79
CA ILE A 158 -8.17 1.38 7.45
C ILE A 158 -7.94 2.35 8.62
N THR A 159 -6.69 2.58 9.01
CA THR A 159 -6.41 3.49 10.12
C THR A 159 -6.42 4.95 9.68
N ASP A 160 -6.86 5.83 10.57
CA ASP A 160 -6.79 7.29 10.36
C ASP A 160 -5.35 7.74 10.12
N GLY A 161 -4.37 7.10 10.76
CA GLY A 161 -2.96 7.36 10.51
C GLY A 161 -2.52 6.99 9.08
N LEU A 162 -3.05 5.91 8.49
CA LEU A 162 -2.77 5.59 7.09
C LEU A 162 -3.41 6.58 6.13
N LEU A 163 -4.65 7.00 6.41
CA LEU A 163 -5.32 8.03 5.62
C LEU A 163 -4.54 9.36 5.65
N GLU A 164 -4.09 9.77 6.84
CA GLU A 164 -3.30 10.97 7.04
C GLU A 164 -1.94 10.91 6.35
N ILE A 165 -1.18 9.81 6.52
CA ILE A 165 0.15 9.72 5.89
C ILE A 165 0.05 9.71 4.37
N GLN A 166 -0.93 9.01 3.78
CA GLN A 166 -1.14 9.01 2.33
C GLN A 166 -1.56 10.39 1.79
N ALA A 167 -2.36 11.14 2.56
CA ALA A 167 -2.72 12.52 2.23
C ALA A 167 -1.48 13.43 2.20
N GLN A 168 -0.62 13.33 3.22
CA GLN A 168 0.65 14.07 3.28
C GLN A 168 1.61 13.67 2.14
N ILE A 169 1.77 12.37 1.88
CA ILE A 169 2.58 11.86 0.76
C ILE A 169 2.08 12.43 -0.57
N ALA A 170 0.78 12.39 -0.82
CA ALA A 170 0.17 12.91 -2.04
C ALA A 170 0.40 14.41 -2.20
N GLN A 171 0.21 15.17 -1.12
CA GLN A 171 0.39 16.61 -1.08
C GLN A 171 1.83 17.02 -1.43
N PHE A 172 2.82 16.39 -0.77
CA PHE A 172 4.23 16.72 -0.99
C PHE A 172 4.71 16.24 -2.35
N LYS A 173 4.31 15.05 -2.79
CA LYS A 173 4.63 14.54 -4.12
C LYS A 173 4.07 15.43 -5.23
N ALA A 174 2.83 15.88 -5.11
CA ALA A 174 2.24 16.80 -6.07
C ALA A 174 2.96 18.15 -6.09
N THR A 175 3.39 18.65 -4.93
CA THR A 175 4.19 19.89 -4.85
C THR A 175 5.51 19.72 -5.59
N ASP A 176 6.18 18.58 -5.40
CA ASP A 176 7.44 18.25 -6.09
C ASP A 176 7.26 18.14 -7.61
N GLU A 177 6.20 17.50 -8.07
CA GLU A 177 5.92 17.36 -9.50
C GLU A 177 5.55 18.67 -10.19
N ILE A 178 4.79 19.55 -9.54
CA ILE A 178 4.31 20.81 -10.14
C ILE A 178 5.36 21.93 -10.07
N PHE A 179 6.15 21.97 -9.00
CA PHE A 179 7.05 23.09 -8.72
C PHE A 179 8.54 22.72 -8.71
N GLY A 180 8.89 21.44 -8.91
CA GLY A 180 10.28 20.99 -8.91
C GLY A 180 10.93 21.05 -7.52
N THR A 181 10.14 20.95 -6.46
CA THR A 181 10.62 20.92 -5.07
C THR A 181 11.08 19.52 -4.65
N ARG A 182 11.46 19.36 -3.37
CA ARG A 182 11.81 18.07 -2.74
C ARG A 182 11.13 17.89 -1.38
N LYS A 183 9.88 18.33 -1.27
CA LYS A 183 9.06 18.34 -0.06
C LYS A 183 8.80 16.94 0.45
N LEU A 184 8.64 15.93 -0.42
CA LEU A 184 8.44 14.57 0.03
C LEU A 184 9.70 14.03 0.73
N ASP A 185 10.88 14.29 0.17
CA ASP A 185 12.16 13.90 0.78
C ASP A 185 12.42 14.66 2.09
N GLU A 186 12.10 15.96 2.13
CA GLU A 186 12.18 16.77 3.35
C GLU A 186 11.25 16.22 4.44
N PHE A 187 10.04 15.82 4.07
CA PHE A 187 9.07 15.22 4.98
C PHE A 187 9.53 13.85 5.49
N LEU A 188 10.05 12.98 4.61
CA LEU A 188 10.65 11.71 4.99
C LEU A 188 11.74 11.88 6.06
N ARG A 189 12.64 12.86 5.87
CA ARG A 189 13.69 13.17 6.87
C ARG A 189 13.10 13.67 8.18
N LEU A 190 12.07 14.51 8.11
CA LEU A 190 11.38 15.03 9.29
C LEU A 190 10.78 13.88 10.12
N LEU A 191 10.08 12.95 9.47
CA LEU A 191 9.55 11.75 10.11
C LEU A 191 10.66 10.89 10.71
N ALA A 192 11.71 10.61 9.94
CA ALA A 192 12.80 9.76 10.40
C ALA A 192 13.47 10.30 11.68
N GLN A 193 13.56 11.63 11.81
CA GLN A 193 14.18 12.28 12.96
C GLN A 193 13.23 12.38 14.17
N HIS A 194 11.97 12.70 13.94
CA HIS A 194 11.06 13.19 14.98
C HIS A 194 9.85 12.30 15.26
N GLN A 195 9.42 11.44 14.34
CA GLN A 195 8.32 10.52 14.59
C GLN A 195 8.70 9.55 15.71
N ARG A 196 7.74 9.23 16.57
CA ARG A 196 7.88 8.23 17.63
C ARG A 196 6.68 7.27 17.58
N PRO A 197 6.86 6.01 18.01
CA PRO A 197 5.77 5.03 18.03
C PRO A 197 4.64 5.48 18.95
N GLY A 198 3.39 5.20 18.57
CA GLY A 198 2.18 5.54 19.35
C GLY A 198 1.89 7.04 19.48
N GLN A 199 2.57 7.89 18.71
CA GLN A 199 2.27 9.32 18.61
C GLN A 199 1.43 9.59 17.35
N PRO A 200 0.65 10.69 17.32
CA PRO A 200 0.05 11.16 16.09
C PRO A 200 1.09 11.28 14.96
N ILE A 201 0.62 11.14 13.72
CA ILE A 201 1.49 11.36 12.56
C ILE A 201 2.01 12.79 12.62
N LEU A 202 3.33 12.94 12.58
CA LEU A 202 3.95 14.25 12.61
C LEU A 202 3.51 15.04 11.38
N ARG A 203 2.97 16.23 11.61
CA ARG A 203 2.64 17.21 10.57
C ARG A 203 3.77 18.22 10.44
N PRO A 204 4.23 18.54 9.23
CA PRO A 204 5.22 19.59 9.05
C PRO A 204 4.74 20.96 9.56
N PRO A 205 5.66 21.84 9.99
CA PRO A 205 5.30 23.17 10.48
C PRO A 205 4.66 24.03 9.38
N ALA A 206 3.94 25.07 9.78
CA ALA A 206 3.41 26.07 8.86
C ALA A 206 4.54 26.67 7.99
N GLY A 207 4.25 26.91 6.72
CA GLY A 207 5.25 27.39 5.74
C GLY A 207 6.16 26.29 5.19
N PHE A 208 5.95 25.02 5.55
CA PHE A 208 6.69 23.92 4.93
C PHE A 208 6.47 23.85 3.41
N ILE A 209 5.24 24.09 2.95
CA ILE A 209 4.92 24.40 1.54
C ILE A 209 4.68 25.90 1.43
N ASP A 210 5.17 26.53 0.36
CA ASP A 210 4.84 27.92 0.05
C ASP A 210 3.32 28.11 -0.06
N PRO A 211 2.70 29.13 0.57
CA PRO A 211 1.24 29.29 0.57
C PRO A 211 0.60 29.39 -0.83
N LEU A 212 1.29 29.96 -1.81
CA LEU A 212 0.81 30.04 -3.19
C LEU A 212 0.88 28.68 -3.87
N GLN A 213 1.93 27.89 -3.61
CA GLN A 213 2.04 26.51 -4.09
C GLN A 213 0.99 25.60 -3.45
N HIS A 214 0.71 25.82 -2.16
CA HIS A 214 -0.19 25.01 -1.36
C HIS A 214 -1.61 24.99 -1.92
N THR A 215 -2.06 26.15 -2.43
CA THR A 215 -3.42 26.39 -2.96
C THR A 215 -3.50 26.38 -4.50
N ASP A 216 -2.39 26.11 -5.21
CA ASP A 216 -2.39 26.02 -6.68
C ASP A 216 -3.30 24.88 -7.15
N ALA A 217 -4.24 25.19 -8.05
CA ALA A 217 -5.25 24.24 -8.50
C ALA A 217 -4.67 23.01 -9.21
N ARG A 218 -3.53 23.14 -9.93
CA ARG A 218 -2.89 22.00 -10.61
C ARG A 218 -2.30 21.03 -9.59
N LYS A 219 -1.68 21.57 -8.53
CA LYS A 219 -1.16 20.79 -7.41
C LYS A 219 -2.28 20.12 -6.63
N VAL A 220 -3.39 20.84 -6.37
CA VAL A 220 -4.56 20.27 -5.67
C VAL A 220 -5.24 19.16 -6.48
N GLU A 221 -5.37 19.34 -7.79
CA GLU A 221 -5.86 18.26 -8.66
C GLU A 221 -4.91 17.06 -8.63
N ARG A 222 -3.60 17.29 -8.75
CA ARG A 222 -2.60 16.21 -8.77
C ARG A 222 -2.52 15.45 -7.46
N GLN A 223 -2.59 16.11 -6.30
CA GLN A 223 -2.57 15.41 -5.02
C GLN A 223 -3.82 14.53 -4.83
N ARG A 224 -4.99 14.94 -5.33
CA ARG A 224 -6.18 14.08 -5.31
C ARG A 224 -5.99 12.81 -6.14
N GLN A 225 -5.42 12.93 -7.33
CA GLN A 225 -5.09 11.77 -8.17
C GLN A 225 -4.14 10.80 -7.46
N LEU A 226 -3.04 11.32 -6.90
CA LEU A 226 -2.07 10.52 -6.16
C LEU A 226 -2.69 9.88 -4.91
N TYR A 227 -3.55 10.60 -4.19
CA TYR A 227 -4.24 10.08 -3.01
C TYR A 227 -5.16 8.91 -3.37
N HIS A 228 -5.96 9.04 -4.43
CA HIS A 228 -6.85 7.97 -4.88
C HIS A 228 -6.09 6.72 -5.34
N GLU A 229 -4.96 6.88 -6.04
CA GLU A 229 -4.14 5.73 -6.44
C GLU A 229 -3.52 5.01 -5.24
N GLN A 230 -3.06 5.75 -4.23
CA GLN A 230 -2.51 5.16 -3.00
C GLN A 230 -3.59 4.40 -2.21
N LEU A 231 -4.77 4.98 -2.04
CA LEU A 231 -5.92 4.31 -1.42
C LEU A 231 -6.32 3.06 -2.21
N ALA A 232 -6.42 3.18 -3.53
CA ALA A 232 -6.84 2.09 -4.39
C ALA A 232 -5.86 0.91 -4.31
N PHE A 233 -4.57 1.19 -4.15
CA PHE A 233 -3.55 0.14 -4.03
C PHE A 233 -3.71 -0.63 -2.71
N VAL A 234 -3.73 0.07 -1.58
CA VAL A 234 -3.82 -0.57 -0.27
C VAL A 234 -5.16 -1.28 -0.10
N LEU A 235 -6.28 -0.63 -0.43
CA LEU A 235 -7.59 -1.26 -0.30
C LEU A 235 -7.80 -2.40 -1.30
N GLY A 236 -7.22 -2.29 -2.51
CA GLY A 236 -7.23 -3.38 -3.49
C GLY A 236 -6.46 -4.61 -3.01
N HIS A 237 -5.33 -4.40 -2.34
CA HIS A 237 -4.54 -5.46 -1.71
C HIS A 237 -5.35 -6.18 -0.61
N GLU A 238 -5.95 -5.42 0.33
CA GLU A 238 -6.80 -6.00 1.38
C GLU A 238 -8.03 -6.73 0.82
N LEU A 239 -8.67 -6.19 -0.23
CA LEU A 239 -9.74 -6.88 -0.94
C LEU A 239 -9.27 -8.22 -1.52
N GLY A 240 -8.03 -8.26 -2.04
CA GLY A 240 -7.35 -9.46 -2.51
C GLY A 240 -7.35 -10.56 -1.45
N HIS A 241 -6.95 -10.25 -0.21
CA HIS A 241 -6.96 -11.20 0.90
C HIS A 241 -8.34 -11.82 1.16
N HIS A 242 -9.41 -11.06 0.98
CA HIS A 242 -10.76 -11.59 1.08
C HIS A 242 -11.15 -12.45 -0.12
N HIS A 243 -11.15 -11.89 -1.33
CA HIS A 243 -11.76 -12.61 -2.47
C HIS A 243 -10.91 -13.79 -2.97
N LEU A 244 -9.61 -13.83 -2.67
CA LEU A 244 -8.73 -14.97 -2.88
C LEU A 244 -8.83 -16.03 -1.77
N GLY A 245 -9.50 -15.72 -0.65
CA GLY A 245 -9.74 -16.66 0.45
C GLY A 245 -8.61 -16.73 1.48
N HIS A 246 -7.62 -15.83 1.45
CA HIS A 246 -6.51 -15.81 2.41
C HIS A 246 -6.99 -15.65 3.86
N THR A 247 -8.11 -14.92 4.05
CA THR A 247 -8.74 -14.73 5.36
C THR A 247 -9.65 -15.88 5.79
N GLY A 248 -10.17 -16.68 4.85
CA GLY A 248 -11.07 -17.81 5.13
C GLY A 248 -12.53 -17.44 5.50
N CYS A 249 -12.88 -16.16 5.67
CA CYS A 249 -14.24 -15.74 6.05
C CYS A 249 -15.06 -15.05 4.94
N ALA A 250 -14.44 -14.54 3.88
CA ALA A 250 -15.16 -13.85 2.80
C ALA A 250 -15.81 -14.84 1.81
N ASN A 251 -16.98 -15.35 2.18
CA ASN A 251 -17.72 -16.36 1.41
C ASN A 251 -19.05 -15.85 0.84
N GLY A 252 -19.19 -14.53 0.67
CA GLY A 252 -20.42 -13.89 0.15
C GLY A 252 -21.56 -13.77 1.16
N GLN A 253 -21.26 -14.05 2.43
CA GLN A 253 -22.12 -13.77 3.57
C GLN A 253 -22.01 -12.27 3.91
N GLY A 254 -23.08 -11.67 4.46
CA GLY A 254 -22.97 -10.30 5.01
C GLY A 254 -21.92 -10.27 6.11
N GLY A 255 -21.16 -9.19 6.25
CA GLY A 255 -20.05 -9.14 7.20
C GLY A 255 -20.45 -8.80 8.64
N SER A 256 -19.46 -8.55 9.50
CA SER A 256 -19.67 -8.32 10.93
C SER A 256 -20.65 -7.16 11.18
N ARG A 257 -21.59 -7.35 12.14
CA ARG A 257 -22.52 -6.27 12.56
C ARG A 257 -21.89 -5.28 13.54
N GLY A 258 -20.61 -5.46 13.88
CA GLY A 258 -19.84 -4.54 14.70
C GLY A 258 -18.48 -5.14 15.01
N VAL A 259 -17.43 -4.50 14.50
CA VAL A 259 -16.05 -4.78 14.92
C VAL A 259 -15.79 -3.94 16.15
N SER A 260 -15.48 -4.57 17.28
CA SER A 260 -15.11 -3.85 18.49
C SER A 260 -13.64 -3.38 18.40
N PRO A 261 -13.26 -2.28 19.08
CA PRO A 261 -11.85 -1.90 19.21
C PRO A 261 -10.96 -3.02 19.77
N ALA A 262 -11.55 -3.95 20.54
CA ALA A 262 -10.85 -5.11 21.07
C ALA A 262 -10.56 -6.16 19.98
N ASP A 263 -11.41 -6.31 18.97
CA ASP A 263 -11.17 -7.19 17.81
C ASP A 263 -10.00 -6.65 16.97
N LEU A 264 -9.96 -5.33 16.82
CA LEU A 264 -8.93 -4.61 16.08
C LEU A 264 -7.57 -4.64 16.79
N GLY A 265 -7.55 -4.37 18.10
CA GLY A 265 -6.36 -4.51 18.95
C GLY A 265 -5.86 -5.96 19.04
N ARG A 266 -6.75 -6.95 18.94
CA ARG A 266 -6.36 -8.37 18.82
C ARG A 266 -5.74 -8.71 17.47
N MET A 267 -6.13 -8.07 16.36
CA MET A 267 -5.45 -8.26 15.08
C MET A 267 -4.06 -7.64 15.06
N LEU A 268 -3.90 -6.44 15.60
CA LEU A 268 -2.60 -5.78 15.76
C LEU A 268 -1.62 -6.64 16.59
N SER A 269 -2.13 -7.33 17.63
CA SER A 269 -1.32 -8.21 18.49
C SER A 269 -1.20 -9.65 17.99
N ARG A 270 -2.13 -10.10 17.14
CA ARG A 270 -2.06 -11.35 16.37
C ARG A 270 -1.63 -11.04 14.94
N ALA A 271 -0.62 -10.20 14.75
CA ALA A 271 0.17 -10.20 13.54
C ALA A 271 0.62 -11.66 13.34
N LEU A 272 -0.14 -12.38 12.50
CA LEU A 272 0.05 -13.79 12.25
C LEU A 272 1.48 -13.93 11.76
N PRO A 273 2.18 -15.02 12.14
CA PRO A 273 3.57 -15.21 11.79
C PRO A 273 3.71 -14.98 10.29
N VAL A 274 4.47 -13.93 9.91
CA VAL A 274 4.92 -13.61 8.55
C VAL A 274 3.97 -14.23 7.52
N PHE A 275 2.85 -13.54 7.24
CA PHE A 275 1.85 -14.00 6.27
C PHE A 275 2.52 -14.75 5.13
N ASN A 276 1.98 -15.94 4.80
CA ASN A 276 2.48 -16.79 3.73
C ASN A 276 2.86 -15.91 2.54
N GLN A 277 4.16 -15.64 2.33
CA GLN A 277 4.66 -14.68 1.35
C GLN A 277 3.98 -14.83 -0.05
N PRO A 278 3.65 -16.06 -0.52
CA PRO A 278 2.77 -16.27 -1.66
C PRO A 278 1.41 -15.56 -1.63
N ASN A 279 0.71 -15.54 -0.50
CA ASN A 279 -0.59 -14.87 -0.34
C ASN A 279 -0.45 -13.35 -0.48
N GLU A 280 0.59 -12.77 0.09
CA GLU A 280 0.89 -11.32 -0.01
C GLU A 280 1.17 -10.90 -1.46
N ILE A 281 1.96 -11.70 -2.17
CA ILE A 281 2.24 -11.49 -3.61
C ILE A 281 0.94 -11.64 -4.42
N ALA A 282 0.13 -12.66 -4.12
CA ALA A 282 -1.14 -12.86 -4.81
C ALA A 282 -2.12 -11.70 -4.55
N ALA A 283 -2.14 -11.17 -3.32
CA ALA A 283 -2.93 -9.99 -2.96
C ALA A 283 -2.43 -8.73 -3.68
N ASP A 284 -1.11 -8.51 -3.81
CA ASP A 284 -0.55 -7.43 -4.63
C ASP A 284 -0.96 -7.54 -6.10
N VAL A 285 -0.84 -8.74 -6.69
CA VAL A 285 -1.24 -8.96 -8.10
C VAL A 285 -2.74 -8.71 -8.29
N ALA A 286 -3.57 -9.24 -7.40
CA ALA A 286 -5.02 -9.03 -7.45
C ALA A 286 -5.39 -7.56 -7.26
N GLY A 287 -4.79 -6.91 -6.26
CA GLY A 287 -5.02 -5.50 -5.93
C GLY A 287 -4.63 -4.57 -7.06
N VAL A 288 -3.46 -4.77 -7.68
CA VAL A 288 -3.03 -3.96 -8.83
C VAL A 288 -3.92 -4.16 -10.04
N ASN A 289 -4.31 -5.40 -10.36
CA ASN A 289 -5.28 -5.66 -11.44
C ASN A 289 -6.64 -5.00 -11.15
N ASN A 290 -7.10 -5.04 -9.89
CA ASN A 290 -8.36 -4.43 -9.49
C ASN A 290 -8.31 -2.90 -9.56
N LEU A 291 -7.24 -2.29 -9.05
CA LEU A 291 -6.96 -0.85 -9.17
C LEU A 291 -6.96 -0.40 -10.63
N LEU A 292 -6.24 -1.11 -11.51
CA LEU A 292 -6.13 -0.72 -12.92
C LEU A 292 -7.45 -0.93 -13.66
N SER A 293 -8.20 -1.98 -13.31
CA SER A 293 -9.55 -2.22 -13.83
C SER A 293 -10.53 -1.12 -13.40
N ALA A 294 -10.47 -0.68 -12.14
CA ALA A 294 -11.28 0.42 -11.63
C ALA A 294 -10.90 1.73 -12.34
N GLY A 295 -9.60 2.02 -12.41
CA GLY A 295 -9.04 3.18 -13.11
C GLY A 295 -9.43 3.25 -14.58
N ALA A 296 -9.44 2.12 -15.29
CA ALA A 296 -9.82 2.06 -16.70
C ALA A 296 -11.30 2.39 -16.96
N ARG A 297 -12.18 2.23 -15.97
CA ARG A 297 -13.62 2.55 -16.07
C ARG A 297 -13.94 4.01 -15.78
N ARG A 298 -12.98 4.75 -15.23
CA ARG A 298 -13.13 6.17 -14.91
C ARG A 298 -13.21 7.02 -16.17
N GLN A 299 -14.03 8.07 -16.12
CA GLN A 299 -14.23 9.03 -17.22
C GLN A 299 -13.32 10.26 -17.08
N ASP A 300 -12.82 10.50 -15.88
CA ASP A 300 -11.89 11.56 -15.52
C ASP A 300 -10.43 11.04 -15.62
N TYR A 301 -9.64 11.19 -14.54
CA TYR A 301 -8.32 10.61 -14.44
C TYR A 301 -8.37 9.10 -14.28
N ARG A 302 -7.57 8.38 -15.08
CA ARG A 302 -7.40 6.93 -14.96
C ARG A 302 -6.34 6.62 -13.92
N TRP A 303 -6.70 5.81 -12.93
CA TRP A 303 -5.74 5.32 -11.94
C TRP A 303 -4.67 4.43 -12.57
N THR A 304 -3.45 4.58 -12.06
CA THR A 304 -2.26 3.84 -12.44
C THR A 304 -1.61 3.21 -11.21
N GLU A 305 -0.63 2.34 -11.41
CA GLU A 305 0.20 1.82 -10.33
C GLU A 305 1.09 2.90 -9.67
N GLY A 306 1.05 4.14 -10.14
CA GLY A 306 1.84 5.26 -9.61
C GLY A 306 1.67 5.44 -8.11
N GLY A 307 0.44 5.41 -7.60
CA GLY A 307 0.16 5.44 -6.16
C GLY A 307 0.76 4.25 -5.39
N ALA A 308 0.73 3.05 -5.97
CA ALA A 308 1.38 1.88 -5.36
C ALA A 308 2.90 2.06 -5.24
N MET A 309 3.54 2.51 -6.32
CA MET A 309 4.97 2.79 -6.34
C MET A 309 5.35 3.93 -5.39
N LEU A 310 4.49 4.93 -5.26
CA LEU A 310 4.66 6.04 -4.33
C LEU A 310 4.58 5.57 -2.87
N THR A 311 3.55 4.80 -2.50
CA THR A 311 3.39 4.26 -1.14
C THR A 311 4.54 3.31 -0.79
N LEU A 312 4.86 2.33 -1.65
CA LEU A 312 5.92 1.38 -1.39
C LEU A 312 7.30 2.06 -1.33
N GLY A 313 7.56 3.00 -2.25
CA GLY A 313 8.80 3.78 -2.27
C GLY A 313 8.98 4.63 -1.02
N PHE A 314 7.90 5.24 -0.52
CA PHE A 314 7.91 6.01 0.71
C PHE A 314 8.30 5.14 1.93
N PHE A 315 7.62 4.00 2.13
CA PHE A 315 7.94 3.12 3.28
C PHE A 315 9.34 2.51 3.17
N ALA A 316 9.77 2.07 1.98
CA ALA A 316 11.16 1.61 1.76
C ALA A 316 12.20 2.70 2.09
N SER A 317 11.92 3.95 1.73
CA SER A 317 12.84 5.07 2.01
C SER A 317 12.86 5.41 3.49
N LEU A 318 11.72 5.31 4.17
CA LEU A 318 11.64 5.52 5.60
C LEU A 318 12.44 4.46 6.36
N ASP A 319 12.28 3.17 6.01
CA ASP A 319 12.98 2.04 6.66
C ASP A 319 14.50 2.16 6.57
N GLN A 320 15.02 2.67 5.45
CA GLN A 320 16.46 2.96 5.28
C GLN A 320 16.99 4.03 6.24
N LEU A 321 16.15 4.99 6.66
CA LEU A 321 16.54 6.10 7.53
C LEU A 321 16.31 5.78 9.01
N THR A 322 15.22 5.09 9.29
CA THR A 322 14.86 4.57 10.61
C THR A 322 13.92 3.40 10.39
N PRO A 323 14.06 2.26 11.10
CA PRO A 323 13.26 1.10 10.77
C PRO A 323 11.76 1.43 10.80
N ALA A 324 11.09 1.37 9.64
CA ALA A 324 9.73 1.85 9.50
C ALA A 324 8.76 0.93 10.26
N ALA A 325 9.09 -0.36 10.35
CA ALA A 325 8.45 -1.31 11.27
C ALA A 325 8.44 -0.88 12.75
N ILE A 326 9.38 -0.02 13.19
CA ILE A 326 9.37 0.53 14.56
C ILE A 326 8.37 1.68 14.67
N LEU A 327 8.22 2.47 13.60
CA LEU A 327 7.34 3.64 13.59
C LEU A 327 5.89 3.30 13.25
N PHE A 328 5.70 2.33 12.37
CA PHE A 328 4.44 2.00 11.72
C PHE A 328 4.26 0.48 11.63
N ALA A 329 3.08 -0.01 12.04
CA ALA A 329 2.75 -1.44 12.01
C ALA A 329 2.64 -2.03 10.58
N PHE A 330 2.66 -1.19 9.55
CA PHE A 330 2.55 -1.59 8.14
C PHE A 330 3.55 -2.70 7.74
N GLU A 331 4.84 -2.53 8.05
CA GLU A 331 5.88 -3.51 7.69
C GLU A 331 5.96 -4.71 8.65
N GLN A 332 5.26 -4.66 9.79
CA GLN A 332 5.12 -5.82 10.67
C GLN A 332 4.13 -6.85 10.11
N THR A 333 3.23 -6.40 9.23
CA THR A 333 2.11 -7.18 8.69
C THR A 333 2.26 -7.50 7.22
N HIS A 334 3.15 -6.83 6.49
CA HIS A 334 3.35 -7.03 5.05
C HIS A 334 4.83 -7.26 4.70
N PRO A 335 5.14 -7.90 3.55
CA PRO A 335 6.51 -8.02 3.07
C PRO A 335 7.15 -6.64 2.84
N HIS A 336 8.48 -6.58 3.01
CA HIS A 336 9.22 -5.34 2.83
C HIS A 336 8.93 -4.69 1.46
N PRO A 337 8.73 -3.36 1.37
CA PRO A 337 8.23 -2.73 0.14
C PRO A 337 9.12 -2.94 -1.10
N LEU A 338 10.45 -3.05 -0.93
CA LEU A 338 11.37 -3.35 -2.04
C LEU A 338 11.14 -4.71 -2.70
N LEU A 339 10.54 -5.68 -1.99
CA LEU A 339 10.18 -6.99 -2.57
C LEU A 339 8.90 -6.91 -3.40
N ARG A 340 7.99 -5.99 -3.02
CA ARG A 340 6.66 -5.82 -3.64
C ARG A 340 6.72 -4.97 -4.90
N GLN A 341 7.61 -3.97 -4.96
CA GLN A 341 7.74 -3.06 -6.10
C GLN A 341 7.89 -3.76 -7.47
N PRO A 342 8.76 -4.77 -7.65
CA PRO A 342 8.85 -5.49 -8.92
C PRO A 342 7.56 -6.21 -9.30
N VAL A 343 6.85 -6.79 -8.32
CA VAL A 343 5.56 -7.50 -8.52
C VAL A 343 4.50 -6.53 -9.03
N VAL A 344 4.38 -5.36 -8.38
CA VAL A 344 3.45 -4.30 -8.78
C VAL A 344 3.74 -3.85 -10.21
N GLN A 345 5.00 -3.53 -10.52
CA GLN A 345 5.38 -3.03 -11.84
C GLN A 345 5.17 -4.08 -12.94
N GLN A 346 5.52 -5.34 -12.68
CA GLN A 346 5.31 -6.44 -13.62
C GLN A 346 3.82 -6.70 -13.87
N THR A 347 3.00 -6.64 -12.81
CA THR A 347 1.54 -6.80 -12.94
C THR A 347 0.94 -5.69 -13.78
N ALA A 348 1.32 -4.44 -13.52
CA ALA A 348 0.84 -3.30 -14.29
C ALA A 348 1.28 -3.34 -15.76
N ASN A 349 2.52 -3.75 -16.02
CA ASN A 349 3.01 -3.97 -17.38
C ASN A 349 2.20 -5.07 -18.09
N THR A 350 1.92 -6.18 -17.41
CA THR A 350 1.10 -7.27 -17.95
C THR A 350 -0.31 -6.80 -18.26
N PHE A 351 -0.95 -6.08 -17.33
CA PHE A 351 -2.28 -5.51 -17.53
C PHE A 351 -2.35 -4.62 -18.78
N ARG A 352 -1.34 -3.75 -18.98
CA ARG A 352 -1.27 -2.88 -20.18
C ARG A 352 -1.11 -3.68 -21.46
N LEU A 353 -0.29 -4.73 -21.46
CA LEU A 353 -0.07 -5.59 -22.64
C LEU A 353 -1.32 -6.38 -23.02
N THR A 354 -2.15 -6.74 -22.06
CA THR A 354 -3.31 -7.62 -22.27
C THR A 354 -4.64 -6.85 -22.32
N GLY A 355 -4.62 -5.53 -22.12
CA GLY A 355 -5.82 -4.73 -21.99
C GLY A 355 -6.69 -5.13 -20.78
N GLY A 356 -6.06 -5.67 -19.72
CA GLY A 356 -6.75 -6.19 -18.54
C GLY A 356 -7.38 -7.57 -18.72
N ALA A 357 -7.19 -8.23 -19.86
CA ALA A 357 -7.42 -9.67 -19.95
C ALA A 357 -6.35 -10.37 -19.08
N THR A 358 -6.75 -11.05 -18.01
CA THR A 358 -5.78 -11.76 -17.15
C THR A 358 -5.00 -12.77 -18.00
N ALA A 359 -3.73 -12.49 -18.29
CA ALA A 359 -2.86 -13.39 -19.08
C ALA A 359 -2.53 -14.71 -18.36
N PHE A 360 -2.84 -14.80 -17.06
CA PHE A 360 -2.64 -16.01 -16.29
C PHE A 360 -3.84 -16.20 -15.37
N PRO A 361 -4.70 -17.20 -15.61
CA PRO A 361 -5.43 -17.77 -14.49
C PRO A 361 -4.36 -18.33 -13.56
N PHE A 362 -4.22 -17.76 -12.37
CA PHE A 362 -3.54 -18.50 -11.31
C PHE A 362 -4.19 -19.89 -11.28
N PRO A 363 -3.42 -20.99 -11.33
CA PRO A 363 -4.01 -22.30 -11.18
C PRO A 363 -4.73 -22.28 -9.84
N GLY A 364 -6.05 -22.28 -9.90
CA GLY A 364 -6.86 -22.53 -8.72
C GLY A 364 -6.37 -23.86 -8.18
N PHE A 365 -5.82 -23.86 -6.98
CA PHE A 365 -5.78 -25.08 -6.19
C PHE A 365 -7.25 -25.41 -5.88
N GLY A 366 -7.91 -26.04 -6.84
CA GLY A 366 -9.22 -26.64 -6.69
C GLY A 366 -9.08 -27.90 -5.85
N GLY A 367 -9.88 -27.98 -4.80
CA GLY A 367 -9.95 -29.12 -3.88
C GLY A 367 -10.14 -28.66 -2.45
#